data_AF-A0A7J6TWN0-F1
#
_entry.id   AF-A0A7J6TWN0-F1
#
_cell.length_a   1.000
_cell.length_b   1.000
_cell.length_c   1.000
_cell.angle_alpha   90.00
_cell.angle_beta   90.00
_cell.angle_gamma   90.00
#
_symmetry.space_group_name_H-M   'P 1'
#
loop_
_entity.id
_entity.type
_entity.pdbx_description
1 polymer ?
#
loop_
_entity_poly.entity_id
_entity_poly.type
_entity_poly.pdbx_seq_one_letter_code
_entity_poly.pdbx_strand_id
1 'polypeptide(L)'
;MPHFYNLTLSKTSAVTCAVYGNFSAPKAQEIVVAKGSTLELLRPDDQNRLQTVISINCFGLIRSLETFRLVGANRDYLLVASDSGRMVILEYNTTKNVFDKVHQETYGKTGCRRTVPGQYLAVDPKGRSCMVSAVERQKFVYILNRDL
;
A
#
# COMPACT_ATOMS: atom_id res chain seq x y z
N MET A 1 25.86 -25.99 17.98
CA MET A 1 24.52 -25.78 17.38
C MET A 1 24.72 -25.11 16.03
N PRO A 2 24.13 -25.60 14.93
CA PRO A 2 24.21 -24.90 13.66
C PRO A 2 23.37 -23.61 13.69
N HIS A 3 23.87 -22.56 13.05
CA HIS A 3 23.18 -21.29 12.82
C HIS A 3 22.99 -21.10 11.32
N PHE A 4 21.82 -20.62 10.91
CA PHE A 4 21.48 -20.39 9.50
C PHE A 4 21.17 -18.91 9.25
N TYR A 5 21.45 -18.45 8.04
CA TYR A 5 21.20 -17.09 7.58
C TYR A 5 20.38 -17.12 6.28
N ASN A 6 19.27 -16.37 6.25
CA ASN A 6 18.40 -16.27 5.09
C ASN A 6 18.74 -15.00 4.28
N LEU A 7 18.91 -15.14 2.97
CA LEU A 7 19.13 -14.04 2.03
C LEU A 7 18.31 -14.26 0.77
N THR A 8 17.73 -13.19 0.22
CA THR A 8 16.99 -13.21 -1.04
C THR A 8 17.91 -12.77 -2.18
N LEU A 9 18.25 -13.68 -3.09
CA LEU A 9 19.08 -13.39 -4.26
C LEU A 9 18.29 -12.74 -5.40
N SER A 10 17.09 -13.26 -5.65
CA SER A 10 16.15 -12.71 -6.63
C SER A 10 14.80 -12.48 -5.95
N LYS A 11 14.27 -11.27 -6.10
CA LYS A 11 12.98 -10.90 -5.54
C LYS A 11 11.85 -11.55 -6.33
N THR A 12 10.71 -11.76 -5.68
CA THR A 12 9.49 -12.20 -6.35
C THR A 12 9.12 -11.23 -7.47
N SER A 13 8.82 -11.75 -8.67
CA SER A 13 8.43 -10.96 -9.84
C SER A 13 6.92 -10.86 -10.03
N ALA A 14 6.16 -11.81 -9.47
CA ALA A 14 4.71 -11.89 -9.61
C ALA A 14 4.01 -10.70 -8.94
N VAL A 15 3.25 -9.93 -9.74
CA VAL A 15 2.44 -8.81 -9.28
C VAL A 15 1.05 -9.30 -8.89
N THR A 16 0.66 -9.12 -7.63
CA THR A 16 -0.65 -9.54 -7.11
C THR A 16 -1.65 -8.40 -7.05
N CYS A 17 -1.18 -7.17 -6.86
CA CYS A 17 -1.99 -5.95 -6.87
C CYS A 17 -1.21 -4.83 -7.55
N ALA A 18 -1.90 -3.95 -8.26
CA ALA A 18 -1.32 -2.77 -8.87
C ALA A 18 -2.32 -1.61 -8.78
N VAL A 19 -1.84 -0.43 -8.42
CA VAL A 19 -2.62 0.80 -8.38
C VAL A 19 -1.82 1.94 -9.02
N TYR A 20 -2.49 2.87 -9.67
CA TYR A 20 -1.86 4.03 -10.29
C TYR A 20 -2.15 5.29 -9.50
N GLY A 21 -1.24 6.26 -9.55
CA GLY A 21 -1.38 7.53 -8.85
C GLY A 21 -0.23 8.49 -9.11
N ASN A 22 -0.38 9.70 -8.58
CA ASN A 22 0.61 10.76 -8.50
C ASN A 22 1.23 10.73 -7.08
N PHE A 23 2.13 9.79 -6.81
CA PHE A 23 2.68 9.58 -5.46
C PHE A 23 3.82 10.54 -5.13
N SER A 24 4.66 10.86 -6.11
CA SER A 24 5.84 11.71 -5.91
C SER A 24 5.57 13.19 -6.09
N ALA A 25 4.77 13.55 -7.09
CA ALA A 25 4.52 14.92 -7.50
C ALA A 25 3.20 15.02 -8.29
N PRO A 26 2.59 16.22 -8.37
CA PRO A 26 1.39 16.43 -9.18
C PRO A 26 1.62 15.98 -10.63
N LYS A 27 0.64 15.28 -11.22
CA LYS A 27 0.68 14.75 -12.59
C LYS A 27 1.74 13.66 -12.86
N ALA A 28 2.54 13.24 -11.88
CA ALA A 28 3.47 12.13 -12.05
C ALA A 28 2.71 10.83 -12.32
N GLN A 29 2.96 10.17 -13.45
CA GLN A 29 2.29 8.89 -13.75
C GLN A 29 3.09 7.74 -13.17
N GLU A 30 2.59 7.16 -12.08
CA GLU A 30 3.32 6.14 -11.35
C GLU A 30 2.41 4.98 -10.98
N ILE A 31 3.02 3.82 -10.78
CA ILE A 31 2.33 2.57 -10.50
C ILE A 31 2.94 1.97 -9.24
N VAL A 32 2.14 1.79 -8.20
CA VAL A 32 2.54 0.98 -7.05
C VAL A 32 2.11 -0.45 -7.29
N VAL A 33 3.02 -1.40 -7.10
CA VAL A 33 2.75 -2.83 -7.22
C VAL A 33 3.07 -3.58 -5.94
N ALA A 34 2.23 -4.55 -5.60
CA ALA A 34 2.51 -5.55 -4.58
C ALA A 34 3.02 -6.83 -5.24
N LYS A 35 4.15 -7.33 -4.73
CA LYS A 35 4.77 -8.60 -5.12
C LYS A 35 4.95 -9.48 -3.88
N GLY A 36 3.85 -10.10 -3.43
CA GLY A 36 3.82 -10.86 -2.18
C GLY A 36 4.02 -9.97 -0.95
N SER A 37 5.23 -9.98 -0.40
CA SER A 37 5.61 -9.12 0.73
C SER A 37 6.37 -7.85 0.33
N THR A 38 6.67 -7.67 -0.96
CA THR A 38 7.41 -6.51 -1.46
C THR A 38 6.44 -5.48 -2.03
N LEU A 39 6.61 -4.23 -1.64
CA LEU A 39 5.93 -3.08 -2.21
C LEU A 39 6.91 -2.30 -3.09
N GLU A 40 6.54 -2.03 -4.34
CA GLU A 40 7.38 -1.28 -5.26
C GLU A 40 6.62 -0.10 -5.87
N LEU A 41 7.31 1.03 -6.04
CA LEU A 41 6.86 2.15 -6.85
C LEU A 41 7.59 2.09 -8.18
N LEU A 42 6.84 2.09 -9.27
CA LEU A 42 7.34 2.08 -10.64
C LEU A 42 6.97 3.41 -11.31
N ARG A 43 7.86 3.89 -12.19
CA ARG A 43 7.64 5.09 -12.99
C ARG A 43 8.19 4.85 -14.40
N PRO A 44 7.46 5.22 -15.47
CA PRO A 44 8.02 5.22 -16.81
C PRO A 44 9.14 6.26 -16.92
N ASP A 45 10.24 5.89 -17.59
CA ASP A 45 11.27 6.82 -18.02
C ASP A 45 10.84 7.60 -19.29
N ASP A 46 11.71 8.49 -19.78
CA ASP A 46 11.47 9.29 -20.99
C ASP A 46 11.27 8.44 -22.26
N GLN A 47 11.65 7.15 -22.21
CA GLN A 47 11.48 6.18 -23.28
C GLN A 47 10.28 5.26 -23.05
N ASN A 48 9.41 5.59 -22.09
CA ASN A 48 8.24 4.82 -21.67
C ASN A 48 8.55 3.41 -21.13
N ARG A 49 9.77 3.17 -20.64
CA ARG A 49 10.11 1.92 -19.97
C ARG A 49 9.88 2.06 -18.47
N LEU A 50 9.22 1.08 -17.86
CA LEU A 50 8.99 1.09 -16.43
C LEU A 50 10.29 0.87 -15.65
N GLN A 51 10.63 1.83 -14.80
CA GLN A 51 11.75 1.77 -13.87
C GLN A 51 11.23 1.63 -12.44
N THR A 52 11.93 0.83 -11.62
CA THR A 52 11.66 0.77 -10.18
C THR A 52 12.27 1.98 -9.50
N VAL A 53 11.42 2.83 -8.91
CA VAL A 53 11.83 3.99 -8.12
C VAL A 53 12.28 3.56 -6.71
N ILE A 54 11.47 2.70 -6.08
CA ILE A 54 11.75 2.13 -4.76
C ILE A 54 11.14 0.74 -4.63
N SER A 55 11.79 -0.13 -3.86
CA SER A 55 11.34 -1.50 -3.56
C SER A 55 11.62 -1.82 -2.09
N ILE A 56 10.57 -2.03 -1.30
CA ILE A 56 10.63 -2.27 0.14
C ILE A 56 9.99 -3.61 0.48
N ASN A 57 10.64 -4.44 1.29
CA ASN A 57 10.00 -5.61 1.89
C ASN A 57 9.21 -5.20 3.14
N CYS A 58 7.91 -5.46 3.13
CA CYS A 58 6.99 -5.13 4.22
C CYS A 58 6.96 -6.20 5.31
N PHE A 59 7.58 -7.37 5.09
CA PHE A 59 7.59 -8.51 6.03
C PHE A 59 6.18 -8.97 6.45
N GLY A 60 5.23 -8.90 5.52
CA GLY A 60 3.86 -9.38 5.65
C GLY A 60 3.24 -9.60 4.27
N LEU A 61 2.06 -10.19 4.20
CA LEU A 61 1.37 -10.43 2.93
C LEU A 61 0.47 -9.24 2.58
N ILE A 62 0.78 -8.56 1.48
CA ILE A 62 -0.06 -7.49 0.95
C ILE A 62 -1.24 -8.13 0.22
N ARG A 63 -2.47 -7.79 0.61
CA ARG A 63 -3.70 -8.43 0.11
C ARG A 63 -4.52 -7.51 -0.77
N SER A 64 -4.51 -6.22 -0.46
CA SER A 64 -5.20 -5.19 -1.25
C SER A 64 -4.49 -3.85 -1.11
N LEU A 65 -4.53 -3.07 -2.20
CA LEU A 65 -3.98 -1.74 -2.33
C LEU A 65 -5.05 -0.84 -2.92
N GLU A 66 -5.14 0.38 -2.43
CA GLU A 66 -5.98 1.42 -3.02
C GLU A 66 -5.27 2.77 -2.98
N THR A 67 -5.60 3.64 -3.92
CA THR A 67 -5.11 5.02 -3.97
C THR A 67 -6.20 5.99 -3.57
N PHE A 68 -5.82 7.06 -2.88
CA PHE A 68 -6.74 8.13 -2.58
C PHE A 68 -6.05 9.48 -2.49
N ARG A 69 -6.83 10.53 -2.71
CA ARG A 69 -6.39 11.93 -2.62
C ARG A 69 -7.32 12.68 -1.71
N LEU A 70 -6.77 13.31 -0.68
CA LEU A 70 -7.54 14.25 0.14
C LEU A 70 -7.94 15.48 -0.67
N VAL A 71 -9.08 16.08 -0.36
CA VAL A 71 -9.55 17.29 -1.02
C VAL A 71 -8.50 18.40 -0.88
N GLY A 72 -8.10 19.01 -1.99
CA GLY A 72 -7.06 20.05 -2.04
C GLY A 72 -5.62 19.54 -2.00
N ALA A 73 -5.38 18.24 -1.80
CA ALA A 73 -4.07 17.65 -1.97
C ALA A 73 -3.72 17.52 -3.46
N ASN A 74 -2.42 17.47 -3.75
CA ASN A 74 -1.89 17.36 -5.12
C ASN A 74 -1.07 16.08 -5.35
N ARG A 75 -0.99 15.22 -4.32
CA ARG A 75 -0.35 13.90 -4.35
C ARG A 75 -1.30 12.85 -3.78
N ASP A 76 -1.13 11.62 -4.23
CA ASP A 76 -1.90 10.47 -3.80
C ASP A 76 -1.23 9.78 -2.61
N TYR A 77 -2.06 9.38 -1.66
CA TYR A 77 -1.70 8.46 -0.59
C TYR A 77 -1.97 7.03 -1.04
N LEU A 78 -1.23 6.10 -0.46
CA LEU A 78 -1.41 4.68 -0.67
C LEU A 78 -2.05 4.05 0.57
N LEU A 79 -3.20 3.43 0.39
CA LEU A 79 -3.86 2.64 1.42
C LEU A 79 -3.48 1.17 1.23
N VAL A 80 -3.00 0.53 2.30
CA VAL A 80 -2.52 -0.85 2.29
C VAL A 80 -3.29 -1.65 3.33
N ALA A 81 -3.87 -2.78 2.90
CA ALA A 81 -4.38 -3.79 3.80
C ALA A 81 -3.59 -5.10 3.62
N SER A 82 -3.18 -5.67 4.76
CA SER A 82 -2.30 -6.84 4.81
C SER A 82 -2.83 -7.90 5.78
N ASP A 83 -2.03 -8.92 6.02
CA ASP A 83 -2.26 -9.91 7.07
C ASP A 83 -1.94 -9.39 8.49
N SER A 84 -1.57 -8.12 8.66
CA SER A 84 -1.21 -7.57 9.98
C SER A 84 -2.39 -7.38 10.94
N GLY A 85 -3.64 -7.40 10.45
CA GLY A 85 -4.81 -6.97 11.22
C GLY A 85 -4.88 -5.45 11.43
N ARG A 86 -4.19 -4.69 10.56
CA ARG A 86 -4.10 -3.23 10.58
C ARG A 86 -4.37 -2.64 9.20
N MET A 87 -4.92 -1.44 9.17
CA MET A 87 -5.01 -0.58 7.98
C MET A 87 -3.85 0.41 8.05
N VAL A 88 -3.10 0.54 6.95
CA VAL A 88 -1.93 1.41 6.89
C VAL A 88 -2.10 2.43 5.76
N ILE A 89 -1.82 3.69 6.04
CA ILE A 89 -1.72 4.75 5.04
C ILE A 89 -0.25 5.13 4.89
N LEU A 90 0.24 5.12 3.66
CA LEU A 90 1.60 5.46 3.28
C LEU A 90 1.61 6.70 2.40
N GLU A 91 2.62 7.54 2.58
CA GLU A 91 2.97 8.65 1.69
C GLU A 91 4.38 8.41 1.14
N TYR A 92 4.59 8.62 -0.17
CA TYR A 92 5.92 8.48 -0.75
C TYR A 92 6.74 9.77 -0.57
N ASN A 93 7.86 9.65 0.14
CA ASN A 93 8.79 10.75 0.37
C ASN A 93 9.92 10.73 -0.67
N THR A 94 9.84 11.64 -1.62
CA THR A 94 10.81 11.75 -2.72
C THR A 94 12.21 12.14 -2.27
N THR A 95 12.33 12.94 -1.20
CA THR A 95 13.63 13.41 -0.69
C THR A 95 14.39 12.29 0.00
N LYS A 96 13.68 11.47 0.80
CA LYS A 96 14.28 10.35 1.54
C LYS A 96 14.28 9.04 0.75
N ASN A 97 13.56 8.99 -0.36
CA ASN A 97 13.26 7.77 -1.09
C ASN A 97 12.74 6.67 -0.16
N VAL A 98 11.64 6.95 0.55
CA VAL A 98 11.00 6.00 1.48
C VAL A 98 9.48 6.17 1.45
N PHE A 99 8.75 5.11 1.82
CA PHE A 99 7.34 5.22 2.16
C PHE A 99 7.19 5.59 3.65
N ASP A 100 6.82 6.83 3.91
CA ASP A 100 6.50 7.30 5.26
C ASP A 100 5.13 6.75 5.66
N LYS A 101 5.07 6.10 6.82
CA LYS A 101 3.83 5.56 7.38
C LYS A 101 3.09 6.67 8.13
N VAL A 102 2.18 7.34 7.44
CA VAL A 102 1.44 8.48 8.01
C VAL A 102 0.33 8.06 8.98
N HIS A 103 -0.23 6.85 8.80
CA HIS A 103 -1.24 6.32 9.71
C HIS A 103 -1.21 4.79 9.78
N GLN A 104 -1.56 4.25 10.96
CA GLN A 104 -1.68 2.82 11.18
C GLN A 104 -2.74 2.53 12.24
N GLU A 105 -3.88 2.00 11.81
CA GLU A 105 -5.00 1.67 12.69
C GLU A 105 -5.08 0.17 12.91
N THR A 106 -5.15 -0.26 14.18
CA THR A 106 -5.24 -1.69 14.53
C THR A 106 -6.68 -2.06 14.83
N TYR A 107 -7.26 -2.98 14.06
CA TYR A 107 -8.66 -3.41 14.21
C TYR A 107 -8.81 -4.91 14.48
N GLY A 108 -7.73 -5.70 14.37
CA GLY A 108 -7.84 -7.15 14.45
C GLY A 108 -6.54 -7.87 14.74
N LYS A 109 -6.63 -9.20 14.75
CA LYS A 109 -5.49 -10.10 14.94
C LYS A 109 -4.75 -10.33 13.62
N THR A 110 -3.48 -10.68 13.71
CA THR A 110 -2.63 -11.04 12.57
C THR A 110 -3.09 -12.35 11.88
N GLY A 111 -2.72 -12.49 10.61
CA GLY A 111 -2.99 -13.61 9.71
C GLY A 111 -4.09 -13.34 8.69
N CYS A 112 -4.08 -14.11 7.60
CA CYS A 112 -5.15 -14.13 6.59
C CYS A 112 -6.39 -14.87 7.11
N ARG A 113 -7.21 -14.20 7.93
CA ARG A 113 -8.39 -14.80 8.56
C ARG A 113 -9.67 -14.55 7.76
N ARG A 114 -10.62 -15.48 7.87
CA ARG A 114 -11.94 -15.41 7.22
C ARG A 114 -12.74 -14.17 7.63
N THR A 115 -12.72 -13.83 8.91
CA THR A 115 -13.56 -12.78 9.49
C THR A 115 -12.81 -11.52 9.89
N VAL A 116 -11.47 -11.46 9.77
CA VAL A 116 -10.70 -10.24 10.06
C VAL A 116 -10.45 -9.46 8.77
N PRO A 117 -10.74 -8.16 8.73
CA PRO A 117 -10.58 -7.36 7.52
C PRO A 117 -9.17 -7.28 6.98
N GLY A 118 -9.08 -7.10 5.66
CA GLY A 118 -7.83 -6.96 4.92
C GLY A 118 -7.85 -7.63 3.55
N GLN A 119 -8.90 -8.39 3.22
CA GLN A 119 -9.05 -9.00 1.88
C GLN A 119 -9.51 -7.99 0.85
N TYR A 120 -10.49 -7.17 1.21
CA TYR A 120 -11.08 -6.19 0.31
C TYR A 120 -10.88 -4.80 0.87
N LEU A 121 -10.66 -3.87 -0.04
CA LEU A 121 -10.38 -2.47 0.24
C LEU A 121 -11.07 -1.65 -0.85
N ALA A 122 -11.70 -0.56 -0.45
CA ALA A 122 -12.32 0.39 -1.37
C ALA A 122 -12.20 1.80 -0.79
N VAL A 123 -12.13 2.80 -1.67
CA VAL A 123 -12.02 4.21 -1.28
C VAL A 123 -13.10 5.02 -1.99
N ASP A 124 -13.69 5.98 -1.28
CA ASP A 124 -14.50 7.03 -1.89
C ASP A 124 -13.66 7.81 -2.92
N PRO A 125 -14.13 8.01 -4.17
CA PRO A 125 -13.36 8.69 -5.21
C PRO A 125 -12.98 10.14 -4.89
N LYS A 126 -13.65 10.78 -3.92
CA LYS A 126 -13.30 12.12 -3.43
C LYS A 126 -12.35 12.08 -2.23
N GLY A 127 -11.85 10.90 -1.87
CA GLY A 127 -10.91 10.66 -0.77
C GLY A 127 -11.46 10.99 0.61
N ARG A 128 -12.79 10.94 0.81
CA ARG A 128 -13.44 11.31 2.08
C ARG A 128 -13.50 10.15 3.07
N SER A 129 -13.45 8.93 2.59
CA SER A 129 -13.55 7.72 3.40
C SER A 129 -12.99 6.52 2.67
N CYS A 130 -12.61 5.50 3.42
CA CYS A 130 -12.31 4.18 2.89
C CYS A 130 -13.02 3.08 3.69
N MET A 131 -13.11 1.91 3.09
CA MET A 131 -13.71 0.73 3.68
C MET A 131 -12.76 -0.45 3.53
N VAL A 132 -12.49 -1.14 4.62
CA VAL A 132 -11.74 -2.40 4.65
C VAL A 132 -12.66 -3.51 5.13
N SER A 133 -12.67 -4.64 4.43
CA SER A 133 -13.51 -5.76 4.82
C SER A 133 -12.82 -7.11 4.76
N ALA A 134 -13.35 -8.02 5.56
CA ALA A 134 -13.00 -9.43 5.54
C ALA A 134 -13.73 -10.14 4.41
N VAL A 135 -13.37 -11.41 4.18
CA VAL A 135 -14.14 -12.29 3.28
C VAL A 135 -15.58 -12.41 3.78
N GLU A 136 -15.75 -12.48 5.10
CA GLU A 136 -17.04 -12.69 5.73
C GLU A 136 -17.23 -11.78 6.95
N ARG A 137 -18.48 -11.37 7.18
CA ARG A 137 -18.96 -10.67 8.39
C ARG A 137 -18.41 -9.25 8.58
N GLN A 138 -17.14 -9.09 8.98
CA GLN A 138 -16.61 -7.80 9.43
C GLN A 138 -16.30 -6.85 8.28
N LYS A 139 -16.74 -5.59 8.44
CA LYS A 139 -16.55 -4.48 7.51
C LYS A 139 -16.36 -3.21 8.34
N PHE A 140 -15.28 -2.48 8.12
CA PHE A 140 -14.99 -1.23 8.80
C PHE A 140 -14.93 -0.10 7.78
N VAL A 141 -15.43 1.07 8.17
CA VAL A 141 -15.35 2.30 7.38
C VAL A 141 -14.59 3.33 8.20
N TYR A 142 -13.63 4.00 7.56
CA TYR A 142 -12.82 5.05 8.15
C TYR A 142 -13.05 6.34 7.38
N ILE A 143 -13.24 7.44 8.12
CA ILE A 143 -13.33 8.78 7.54
C ILE A 143 -11.91 9.32 7.39
N LEU A 144 -11.60 9.87 6.22
CA LEU A 144 -10.29 10.39 5.88
C LEU A 144 -10.38 11.93 5.83
N ASN A 145 -9.87 12.58 6.87
CA ASN A 145 -9.81 14.03 6.96
C ASN A 145 -8.38 14.48 7.19
N ARG A 146 -8.11 15.75 6.83
CA ARG A 146 -6.89 16.45 7.21
C ARG A 146 -7.21 17.31 8.43
N ASP A 147 -6.33 17.34 9.41
CA ASP A 147 -6.40 18.35 10.46
C ASP A 147 -6.22 19.73 9.83
N LEU A 148 -7.05 20.69 10.25
CA LEU A 148 -7.01 22.09 9.81
C LEU A 148 -5.73 22.79 10.31
#